data_AF-A0A2E1FTD9-F1
#
_entry.id   AF-A0A2E1FTD9-F1
#
_cell.length_a   1.000
_cell.length_b   1.000
_cell.length_c   1.000
_cell.angle_alpha   90.00
_cell.angle_beta   90.00
_cell.angle_gamma   90.00
#
_symmetry.space_group_name_H-M   'P 1'
#
loop_
_entity.id
_entity.type
_entity.pdbx_description
1 polymer ?
#
loop_
_entity_poly.entity_id
_entity_poly.type
_entity_poly.pdbx_seq_one_letter_code
_entity_poly.pdbx_strand_id
1 'polypeptide(L)'
;MQKGRATFIEITFFLRNALLLFAILTAVSLILFPQFADVLVRMGIPLLTLIMFLTGTLPCLKTGKAFWWPILAFINALFLTSLLQYYMQLDPYEYPHLALFCASLYTGIAYAVIQPKGTLIILGIATICAGSVYVDISKEVISRTNGNDTLYLVKGDTVKMASYFICYPSADEAQGAEIIFLERIPIRYEKGTIVTFDEMFFKAEETHYTSEAFFSDVEYAWRRIPFPNKSQKEIALEWKSGVAGEDITASLQHNLWSTIKTEITAESKAKNRTNIIALRVTRYKLKLMIWFGVFLVAFGIIQRITKRNNYV
;
A
#
# COMPACT_ATOMS: atom_id res chain seq x y z
N MET A 1 -20.45 -38.53 -7.61
CA MET A 1 -19.90 -37.15 -7.47
C MET A 1 -20.39 -36.37 -6.24
N GLN A 2 -21.61 -36.59 -5.72
CA GLN A 2 -22.12 -35.82 -4.56
C GLN A 2 -21.35 -36.04 -3.24
N LYS A 3 -20.87 -37.26 -2.95
CA LYS A 3 -20.17 -37.57 -1.69
C LYS A 3 -18.84 -36.82 -1.53
N GLY A 4 -18.04 -36.72 -2.59
CA GLY A 4 -16.77 -35.96 -2.56
C GLY A 4 -16.96 -34.44 -2.40
N ARG A 5 -18.05 -33.89 -2.94
CA ARG A 5 -18.37 -32.46 -2.80
C ARG A 5 -18.77 -32.08 -1.37
N ALA A 6 -19.51 -32.96 -0.68
CA ALA A 6 -19.85 -32.76 0.73
C ALA A 6 -18.59 -32.73 1.61
N THR A 7 -17.68 -33.70 1.43
CA THR A 7 -16.40 -33.74 2.13
C THR A 7 -15.56 -32.48 1.88
N PHE A 8 -15.52 -31.98 0.64
CA PHE A 8 -14.76 -30.78 0.32
C PHE A 8 -15.36 -29.50 0.94
N ILE A 9 -16.70 -29.41 1.03
CA ILE A 9 -17.37 -28.31 1.75
C ILE A 9 -17.00 -28.33 3.23
N GLU A 10 -17.02 -29.51 3.86
CA GLU A 10 -16.69 -29.68 5.28
C GLU A 10 -15.23 -29.29 5.56
N ILE A 11 -14.29 -29.78 4.73
CA ILE A 11 -12.87 -29.42 4.85
C ILE A 11 -12.67 -27.91 4.68
N THR A 12 -13.29 -27.30 3.66
CA THR A 12 -13.18 -25.85 3.42
C THR A 12 -13.75 -25.05 4.59
N PHE A 13 -14.87 -25.49 5.15
CA PHE A 13 -15.51 -24.84 6.29
C PHE A 13 -14.67 -24.98 7.57
N PHE A 14 -14.14 -26.19 7.83
CA PHE A 14 -13.23 -26.46 8.94
C PHE A 14 -11.98 -25.59 8.84
N LEU A 15 -11.32 -25.58 7.69
CA LEU A 15 -10.08 -24.82 7.47
C LEU A 15 -10.32 -23.32 7.65
N ARG A 16 -11.42 -22.77 7.09
CA ARG A 16 -11.78 -21.37 7.27
C ARG A 16 -11.96 -21.01 8.75
N ASN A 17 -12.67 -21.85 9.52
CA ASN A 17 -12.91 -21.59 10.94
C ASN A 17 -11.65 -21.73 11.78
N ALA A 18 -10.79 -22.71 11.46
CA ALA A 18 -9.49 -22.86 12.10
C ALA A 18 -8.58 -21.64 11.86
N LEU A 19 -8.55 -21.13 10.62
CA LEU A 19 -7.80 -19.92 10.27
C LEU A 19 -8.39 -18.67 10.93
N LEU A 20 -9.71 -18.56 11.04
CA LEU A 20 -10.35 -17.47 11.79
C LEU A 20 -9.97 -17.50 13.27
N LEU A 21 -9.97 -18.68 13.89
CA LEU A 21 -9.53 -18.83 15.28
C LEU A 21 -8.05 -18.48 15.43
N PHE A 22 -7.21 -18.89 14.48
CA PHE A 22 -5.81 -18.51 14.43
C PHE A 22 -5.63 -17.00 14.26
N ALA A 23 -6.45 -16.34 13.43
CA ALA A 23 -6.42 -14.89 13.25
C ALA A 23 -6.83 -14.14 14.52
N ILE A 24 -7.86 -14.63 15.23
CA ILE A 24 -8.26 -14.08 16.53
C ILE A 24 -7.13 -14.25 17.55
N LEU A 25 -6.53 -15.44 17.62
CA LEU A 25 -5.39 -15.71 18.51
C LEU A 25 -4.20 -14.79 18.19
N THR A 26 -3.92 -14.58 16.90
CA THR A 26 -2.88 -13.66 16.41
C THR A 26 -3.17 -12.23 16.85
N ALA A 27 -4.41 -11.76 16.68
CA ALA A 27 -4.83 -10.42 17.10
C ALA A 27 -4.74 -10.23 18.62
N VAL A 28 -5.20 -11.21 19.39
CA VAL A 28 -5.08 -11.20 20.87
C VAL A 28 -3.61 -11.22 21.29
N SER A 29 -2.78 -12.03 20.63
CA SER A 29 -1.34 -12.08 20.90
C SER A 29 -0.64 -10.75 20.60
N LEU A 30 -1.12 -10.00 19.59
CA LEU A 30 -0.60 -8.68 19.25
C LEU A 30 -0.90 -7.65 20.35
N ILE A 31 -2.08 -7.76 20.98
CA ILE A 31 -2.47 -6.93 22.13
C ILE A 31 -1.63 -7.27 23.37
N LEU A 32 -1.39 -8.56 23.62
CA LEU A 32 -0.68 -9.04 24.81
C LEU A 32 0.84 -8.92 24.70
N PHE A 33 1.40 -9.05 23.49
CA PHE A 33 2.84 -9.11 23.23
C PHE A 33 3.24 -8.13 22.11
N PRO A 34 3.20 -6.81 22.37
CA PRO A 34 3.51 -5.80 21.36
C PRO A 34 4.94 -5.89 20.80
N GLN A 35 5.87 -6.51 21.54
CA GLN A 35 7.24 -6.80 21.08
C GLN A 35 7.31 -7.70 19.84
N PHE A 36 6.24 -8.43 19.51
CA PHE A 36 6.15 -9.26 18.30
C PHE A 36 5.29 -8.62 17.21
N ALA A 37 4.91 -7.34 17.35
CA ALA A 37 4.01 -6.66 16.41
C ALA A 37 4.48 -6.79 14.96
N ASP A 38 5.77 -6.57 14.67
CA ASP A 38 6.30 -6.63 13.30
C ASP A 38 6.14 -8.01 12.67
N VAL A 39 6.36 -9.09 13.44
CA VAL A 39 6.22 -10.46 12.96
C VAL A 39 4.75 -10.82 12.77
N LEU A 40 3.92 -10.48 13.74
CA LEU A 40 2.48 -10.75 13.72
C LEU A 40 1.76 -9.98 12.60
N VAL A 41 2.16 -8.73 12.34
CA VAL A 41 1.64 -7.91 11.23
C VAL A 41 2.05 -8.51 9.88
N ARG A 42 3.31 -8.92 9.71
CA ARG A 42 3.79 -9.57 8.48
C ARG A 42 3.08 -10.89 8.20
N MET A 43 2.69 -11.65 9.24
CA MET A 43 1.89 -12.87 9.10
C MET A 43 0.40 -12.61 8.88
N GLY A 44 -0.11 -11.46 9.32
CA GLY A 44 -1.52 -11.10 9.21
C GLY A 44 -2.02 -11.01 7.78
N ILE A 45 -1.21 -10.45 6.87
CA ILE A 45 -1.61 -10.27 5.45
C ILE A 45 -1.79 -11.62 4.74
N PRO A 46 -0.80 -12.55 4.71
CA PRO A 46 -1.00 -13.88 4.13
C PRO A 46 -2.19 -14.64 4.74
N LEU A 47 -2.37 -14.54 6.06
CA LEU A 47 -3.47 -15.19 6.76
C LEU A 47 -4.83 -14.66 6.32
N LEU A 48 -5.00 -13.33 6.25
CA LEU A 48 -6.21 -12.70 5.77
C LEU A 48 -6.48 -13.05 4.30
N THR A 49 -5.45 -13.09 3.46
CA THR A 49 -5.57 -13.48 2.05
C THR A 49 -6.15 -14.88 1.93
N LEU A 50 -5.63 -15.84 2.70
CA LEU A 50 -6.11 -17.21 2.69
C LEU A 50 -7.56 -17.32 3.21
N ILE A 51 -7.89 -16.62 4.30
CA ILE A 51 -9.25 -16.58 4.86
C ILE A 51 -10.24 -16.02 3.84
N MET A 52 -9.88 -14.91 3.17
CA MET A 52 -10.73 -14.29 2.16
C MET A 52 -10.92 -15.23 0.98
N PHE A 53 -9.84 -15.79 0.44
CA PHE A 53 -9.91 -16.73 -0.67
C PHE A 53 -10.82 -17.93 -0.37
N LEU A 54 -10.64 -18.59 0.78
CA LEU A 54 -11.51 -19.69 1.22
C LEU A 54 -12.95 -19.24 1.47
N THR A 55 -13.14 -18.00 1.91
CA THR A 55 -14.50 -17.45 2.08
C THR A 55 -15.17 -17.29 0.72
N GLY A 56 -14.47 -16.77 -0.29
CA GLY A 56 -14.97 -16.59 -1.66
C GLY A 56 -15.28 -17.90 -2.41
N THR A 57 -14.64 -19.01 -2.06
CA THR A 57 -14.94 -20.33 -2.66
C THR A 57 -16.19 -20.99 -2.08
N LEU A 58 -16.63 -20.64 -0.87
CA LEU A 58 -17.79 -21.26 -0.20
C LEU A 58 -19.12 -21.14 -0.97
N PRO A 59 -19.50 -19.98 -1.56
CA PRO A 59 -20.73 -19.86 -2.36
C PRO A 59 -20.77 -20.83 -3.53
N CYS A 60 -19.64 -20.98 -4.22
CA CYS A 60 -19.47 -21.92 -5.32
C CYS A 60 -19.75 -23.35 -4.85
N LEU A 61 -19.07 -23.76 -3.78
CA LEU A 61 -19.18 -25.12 -3.25
C LEU A 61 -20.60 -25.43 -2.74
N LYS A 62 -21.28 -24.47 -2.12
CA LYS A 62 -22.63 -24.67 -1.55
C LYS A 62 -23.73 -24.70 -2.60
N THR A 63 -23.77 -23.72 -3.49
CA THR A 63 -24.91 -23.58 -4.41
C THR A 63 -24.86 -24.54 -5.59
N GLY A 64 -23.68 -25.02 -6.00
CA GLY A 64 -23.57 -25.97 -7.11
C GLY A 64 -24.04 -25.44 -8.45
N LYS A 65 -24.24 -24.12 -8.52
CA LYS A 65 -24.52 -23.39 -9.75
C LYS A 65 -23.35 -23.54 -10.71
N ALA A 66 -23.61 -23.28 -11.99
CA ALA A 66 -22.68 -23.47 -13.09
C ALA A 66 -21.24 -23.07 -12.72
N PHE A 67 -20.31 -24.01 -12.95
CA PHE A 67 -18.87 -23.92 -12.67
C PHE A 67 -18.18 -22.68 -13.27
N TRP A 68 -18.83 -22.02 -14.22
CA TRP A 68 -18.33 -20.82 -14.91
C TRP A 68 -18.41 -19.53 -14.08
N TRP A 69 -19.38 -19.37 -13.18
CA TRP A 69 -19.52 -18.13 -12.39
C TRP A 69 -18.35 -17.84 -11.44
N PRO A 70 -17.83 -18.81 -10.68
CA PRO A 70 -16.62 -18.63 -9.87
C PRO A 70 -15.38 -18.31 -10.70
N ILE A 71 -15.24 -18.93 -11.88
CA ILE A 71 -14.13 -18.65 -12.80
C ILE A 71 -14.21 -17.20 -13.28
N LEU A 72 -15.40 -16.75 -13.68
CA LEU A 72 -15.62 -15.38 -14.10
C LEU A 72 -15.34 -14.38 -12.97
N ALA A 73 -15.73 -14.67 -11.72
CA ALA A 73 -15.39 -13.86 -10.57
C ALA A 73 -13.88 -13.78 -10.34
N PHE A 74 -13.17 -14.91 -10.49
CA PHE A 74 -11.72 -14.97 -10.35
C PHE A 74 -11.00 -14.20 -11.46
N ILE A 75 -11.42 -14.34 -12.72
CA ILE A 75 -10.86 -13.60 -13.86
C ILE A 75 -11.04 -12.10 -13.67
N ASN A 76 -12.22 -11.63 -13.24
CA ASN A 76 -12.45 -10.21 -12.99
C ASN A 76 -11.58 -9.67 -11.86
N ALA A 77 -11.42 -10.44 -10.77
CA ALA A 77 -10.53 -10.06 -9.67
C ALA A 77 -9.07 -9.97 -10.14
N LEU A 78 -8.61 -10.94 -10.94
CA LEU A 78 -7.28 -10.94 -11.55
C LEU A 78 -7.08 -9.72 -12.46
N PHE A 79 -8.02 -9.45 -13.36
CA PHE A 79 -7.97 -8.30 -14.28
C PHE A 79 -7.86 -6.97 -13.54
N LEU A 80 -8.71 -6.74 -12.53
CA LEU A 80 -8.67 -5.53 -11.70
C LEU A 80 -7.36 -5.41 -10.91
N THR A 81 -6.85 -6.54 -10.41
CA THR A 81 -5.58 -6.59 -9.67
C THR A 81 -4.39 -6.28 -10.59
N SER A 82 -4.35 -6.86 -11.80
CA SER A 82 -3.32 -6.56 -12.80
C SER A 82 -3.38 -5.11 -13.27
N LEU A 83 -4.59 -4.56 -13.43
CA LEU A 83 -4.77 -3.14 -13.74
C LEU A 83 -4.20 -2.25 -12.63
N LEU A 84 -4.47 -2.59 -11.37
CA LEU A 84 -3.89 -1.88 -10.23
C LEU A 84 -2.35 -1.96 -10.22
N GLN A 85 -1.79 -3.15 -10.43
CA GLN A 85 -0.34 -3.35 -10.50
C GLN A 85 0.30 -2.53 -11.62
N TYR A 86 -0.34 -2.47 -12.79
CA TYR A 86 0.14 -1.69 -13.93
C TYR A 86 0.16 -0.19 -13.64
N TYR A 87 -0.90 0.35 -13.04
CA TYR A 87 -0.98 1.78 -12.74
C TYR A 87 -0.10 2.23 -11.57
N MET A 88 0.11 1.36 -10.57
CA MET A 88 0.84 1.71 -9.34
C MET A 88 2.32 1.30 -9.34
N GLN A 89 2.80 0.58 -10.37
CA GLN A 89 4.21 0.13 -10.50
C GLN A 89 4.77 -0.52 -9.22
N LEU A 90 4.06 -1.52 -8.71
CA LEU A 90 4.34 -2.11 -7.40
C LEU A 90 5.65 -2.90 -7.35
N ASP A 91 6.39 -2.71 -6.25
CA ASP A 91 7.60 -3.46 -5.94
C ASP A 91 7.28 -4.89 -5.44
N PRO A 92 8.20 -5.87 -5.56
CA PRO A 92 7.96 -7.26 -5.16
C PRO A 92 7.54 -7.47 -3.70
N TYR A 93 7.99 -6.61 -2.77
CA TYR A 93 7.62 -6.72 -1.36
C TYR A 93 6.15 -6.34 -1.09
N GLU A 94 5.48 -5.69 -2.04
CA GLU A 94 4.07 -5.27 -1.96
C GLU A 94 3.12 -6.35 -2.49
N TYR A 95 3.66 -7.41 -3.12
CA TYR A 95 2.86 -8.49 -3.70
C TYR A 95 1.94 -9.22 -2.69
N PRO A 96 2.30 -9.40 -1.41
CA PRO A 96 1.37 -9.95 -0.42
C PRO A 96 0.11 -9.10 -0.25
N HIS A 97 0.23 -7.77 -0.33
CA HIS A 97 -0.90 -6.85 -0.29
C HIS A 97 -1.75 -7.00 -1.56
N LEU A 98 -1.11 -7.05 -2.73
CA LEU A 98 -1.79 -7.28 -3.99
C LEU A 98 -2.59 -8.60 -4.01
N ALA A 99 -2.04 -9.66 -3.40
CA ALA A 99 -2.73 -10.94 -3.22
C ALA A 99 -3.98 -10.80 -2.33
N LEU A 100 -3.88 -10.03 -1.23
CA LEU A 100 -5.02 -9.72 -0.36
C LEU A 100 -6.10 -8.93 -1.11
N PHE A 101 -5.70 -7.96 -1.92
CA PHE A 101 -6.61 -7.20 -2.79
C PHE A 101 -7.37 -8.13 -3.74
N CYS A 102 -6.65 -8.99 -4.46
CA CYS A 102 -7.26 -9.97 -5.37
C CYS A 102 -8.23 -10.91 -4.64
N ALA A 103 -7.82 -11.48 -3.50
CA ALA A 103 -8.66 -12.38 -2.70
C ALA A 103 -9.93 -11.68 -2.18
N SER A 104 -9.82 -10.40 -1.79
CA SER A 104 -10.95 -9.60 -1.34
C SER A 104 -11.94 -9.29 -2.46
N LEU A 105 -11.47 -8.88 -3.65
CA LEU A 105 -12.31 -8.66 -4.82
C LEU A 105 -13.00 -9.96 -5.26
N TYR A 106 -12.25 -11.05 -5.34
CA TYR A 106 -12.79 -12.37 -5.67
C TYR A 106 -13.93 -12.74 -4.71
N THR A 107 -13.72 -12.55 -3.41
CA THR A 107 -14.75 -12.83 -2.39
C THR A 107 -15.98 -11.97 -2.59
N GLY A 108 -15.82 -10.65 -2.76
CA GLY A 108 -16.94 -9.73 -2.98
C GLY A 108 -17.77 -10.10 -4.22
N ILE A 109 -17.10 -10.32 -5.35
CA ILE A 109 -17.76 -10.68 -6.62
C ILE A 109 -18.42 -12.05 -6.53
N ALA A 110 -17.75 -13.05 -5.96
CA ALA A 110 -18.29 -14.40 -5.82
C ALA A 110 -19.59 -14.40 -5.00
N TYR A 111 -19.64 -13.66 -3.90
CA TYR A 111 -20.87 -13.54 -3.10
C TYR A 111 -21.95 -12.71 -3.80
N ALA A 112 -21.60 -11.61 -4.48
CA ALA A 112 -22.56 -10.80 -5.21
C ALA A 112 -23.25 -11.58 -6.33
N VAL A 113 -22.50 -12.38 -7.09
CA VAL A 113 -22.98 -13.11 -8.26
C VAL A 113 -23.68 -14.42 -7.89
N ILE A 114 -23.08 -15.22 -7.00
CA ILE A 114 -23.52 -16.60 -6.75
C ILE A 114 -24.64 -16.65 -5.69
N GLN A 115 -24.51 -15.84 -4.64
CA GLN A 115 -25.41 -15.83 -3.48
C GLN A 115 -25.75 -14.40 -3.02
N PRO A 116 -26.58 -13.65 -3.76
CA PRO A 116 -26.88 -12.26 -3.44
C PRO A 116 -27.72 -12.06 -2.15
N LYS A 117 -28.39 -13.11 -1.65
CA LYS A 117 -29.27 -13.00 -0.48
C LYS A 117 -28.47 -13.15 0.83
N GLY A 118 -28.48 -12.11 1.67
CA GLY A 118 -27.94 -12.14 3.04
C GLY A 118 -26.42 -12.02 3.16
N THR A 119 -25.76 -11.46 2.15
CA THR A 119 -24.30 -11.49 1.98
C THR A 119 -23.64 -10.12 2.09
N LEU A 120 -24.42 -9.10 2.50
CA LEU A 120 -23.96 -7.72 2.73
C LEU A 120 -22.82 -7.64 3.75
N ILE A 121 -22.80 -8.52 4.75
CA ILE A 121 -21.69 -8.59 5.73
C ILE A 121 -20.38 -8.97 5.03
N ILE A 122 -20.40 -10.00 4.18
CA ILE A 122 -19.18 -10.50 3.52
C ILE A 122 -18.73 -9.53 2.44
N LEU A 123 -19.69 -8.92 1.72
CA LEU A 123 -19.40 -7.85 0.77
C LEU A 123 -18.78 -6.64 1.48
N GLY A 124 -19.30 -6.24 2.64
CA GLY A 124 -18.73 -5.15 3.45
C GLY A 124 -17.32 -5.45 3.93
N ILE A 125 -17.06 -6.65 4.45
CA ILE A 125 -15.70 -7.08 4.84
C ILE A 125 -14.74 -7.07 3.64
N ALA A 126 -15.16 -7.61 2.50
CA ALA A 126 -14.38 -7.60 1.27
C ALA A 126 -14.03 -6.17 0.82
N THR A 127 -14.99 -5.25 0.87
CA THR A 127 -14.78 -3.83 0.54
C THR A 127 -13.80 -3.17 1.52
N ILE A 128 -13.89 -3.46 2.82
CA ILE A 128 -12.95 -2.92 3.82
C ILE A 128 -11.53 -3.43 3.53
N CYS A 129 -11.34 -4.73 3.28
CA CYS A 129 -10.02 -5.31 3.00
C CYS A 129 -9.43 -4.81 1.67
N ALA A 130 -10.21 -4.79 0.59
CA ALA A 130 -9.78 -4.24 -0.69
C ALA A 130 -9.38 -2.77 -0.52
N GLY A 131 -10.20 -2.05 0.23
CA GLY A 131 -10.03 -0.63 0.45
C GLY A 131 -8.82 -0.27 1.31
N SER A 132 -8.56 -1.05 2.37
CA SER A 132 -7.39 -0.86 3.22
C SER A 132 -6.11 -1.12 2.45
N VAL A 133 -6.08 -2.18 1.64
CA VAL A 133 -4.91 -2.49 0.80
C VAL A 133 -4.68 -1.42 -0.25
N TYR A 134 -5.73 -1.00 -0.97
CA TYR A 134 -5.60 0.04 -1.98
C TYR A 134 -4.96 1.29 -1.41
N VAL A 135 -5.35 1.69 -0.21
CA VAL A 135 -4.80 2.89 0.44
C VAL A 135 -3.39 2.69 0.92
N ASP A 136 -3.08 1.54 1.51
CA ASP A 136 -1.72 1.25 1.96
C ASP A 136 -0.72 1.27 0.80
N ILE A 137 -1.08 0.62 -0.30
CA ILE A 137 -0.33 0.65 -1.56
C ILE A 137 -0.28 2.06 -2.18
N SER A 138 -1.36 2.84 -2.05
CA SER A 138 -1.42 4.20 -2.60
C SER A 138 -0.67 5.24 -1.75
N LYS A 139 -0.07 4.85 -0.62
CA LYS A 139 0.76 5.76 0.17
C LYS A 139 2.04 6.05 -0.60
N GLU A 140 2.18 7.28 -1.09
CA GLU A 140 3.47 7.75 -1.58
C GLU A 140 4.47 7.76 -0.42
N VAL A 141 5.58 7.06 -0.61
CA VAL A 141 6.67 6.91 0.35
C VAL A 141 7.29 8.28 0.61
N ILE A 142 6.91 8.91 1.72
CA ILE A 142 7.47 10.20 2.10
C ILE A 142 8.81 10.07 2.83
N SER A 143 9.12 8.89 3.36
CA SER A 143 10.49 8.41 3.55
C SER A 143 10.42 6.92 3.86
N ARG A 144 11.19 6.08 3.14
CA ARG A 144 11.30 4.64 3.44
C ARG A 144 12.08 4.36 4.73
N THR A 145 12.64 5.41 5.37
CA THR A 145 13.55 5.33 6.52
C THR A 145 12.89 5.62 7.86
N ASN A 146 11.73 6.28 7.92
CA ASN A 146 10.97 6.45 9.15
C ASN A 146 9.62 5.76 9.01
N GLY A 147 9.37 4.73 9.82
CA GLY A 147 8.09 3.99 9.87
C GLY A 147 6.88 4.81 10.38
N ASN A 148 6.92 6.14 10.25
CA ASN A 148 5.83 7.05 10.59
C ASN A 148 5.37 7.78 9.33
N ASP A 149 4.06 7.85 9.11
CA ASP A 149 3.38 8.60 8.04
C ASP A 149 3.53 10.14 8.19
N THR A 150 4.59 10.62 8.87
CA THR A 150 4.80 12.02 9.23
C THR A 150 6.25 12.40 8.95
N LEU A 151 6.42 13.31 8.00
CA LEU A 151 7.71 13.93 7.68
C LEU A 151 7.86 15.19 8.51
N TYR A 152 9.00 15.35 9.15
CA TYR A 152 9.35 16.60 9.81
C TYR A 152 10.31 17.36 8.90
N LEU A 153 9.91 18.56 8.49
CA LEU A 153 10.73 19.47 7.69
C LEU A 153 11.16 20.65 8.54
N VAL A 154 12.45 20.99 8.50
CA VAL A 154 12.96 22.24 9.04
C VAL A 154 12.95 23.31 7.94
N LYS A 155 12.80 24.58 8.30
CA LYS A 155 12.82 25.70 7.36
C LYS A 155 14.15 25.76 6.63
N GLY A 156 14.10 25.78 5.31
CA GLY A 156 15.24 25.63 4.40
C GLY A 156 15.50 24.19 3.93
N ASP A 157 14.79 23.19 4.49
CA ASP A 157 14.98 21.80 4.07
C ASP A 157 14.35 21.55 2.70
N THR A 158 15.09 20.82 1.88
CA THR A 158 14.58 20.19 0.66
C THR A 158 14.73 18.69 0.82
N VAL A 159 13.60 17.99 0.95
CA VAL A 159 13.57 16.53 1.11
C VAL A 159 13.13 15.88 -0.18
N LYS A 160 13.90 14.89 -0.58
CA LYS A 160 13.60 14.03 -1.72
C LYS A 160 12.36 13.16 -1.42
N MET A 161 11.40 13.15 -2.34
CA MET A 161 10.34 12.13 -2.45
C MET A 161 10.64 11.17 -3.61
N ALA A 162 9.76 10.19 -3.86
CA ALA A 162 9.95 9.24 -4.96
C ALA A 162 10.06 9.94 -6.33
N SER A 163 9.07 10.78 -6.67
CA SER A 163 8.95 11.39 -8.01
C SER A 163 9.20 12.91 -8.04
N TYR A 164 9.33 13.58 -6.89
CA TYR A 164 9.54 15.02 -6.76
C TYR A 164 10.34 15.37 -5.51
N PHE A 165 10.65 16.65 -5.29
CA PHE A 165 11.20 17.16 -4.03
C PHE A 165 10.17 18.02 -3.31
N ILE A 166 10.17 17.98 -1.99
CA ILE A 166 9.40 18.90 -1.15
C ILE A 166 10.38 19.86 -0.50
N CYS A 167 10.16 21.15 -0.70
CA CYS A 167 10.93 22.22 -0.10
C CYS A 167 10.06 22.99 0.91
N TYR A 168 10.62 23.24 2.09
CA TYR A 168 10.07 24.22 3.02
C TYR A 168 10.91 25.51 2.92
N PRO A 169 10.48 26.52 2.12
CA PRO A 169 11.33 27.65 1.77
C PRO A 169 11.72 28.51 2.96
N SER A 170 12.92 29.09 2.88
CA SER A 170 13.37 30.13 3.82
C SER A 170 12.55 31.42 3.65
N ALA A 171 12.58 32.32 4.64
CA ALA A 171 11.72 33.52 4.65
C ALA A 171 11.89 34.39 3.39
N ASP A 172 13.08 34.37 2.80
CA ASP A 172 13.44 35.17 1.63
C ASP A 172 13.04 34.51 0.30
N GLU A 173 12.77 33.20 0.30
CA GLU A 173 12.40 32.41 -0.89
C GLU A 173 10.89 32.12 -0.95
N ALA A 174 10.17 32.38 0.14
CA ALA A 174 8.75 32.08 0.25
C ALA A 174 7.93 33.10 -0.57
N GLN A 175 7.53 32.74 -1.80
CA GLN A 175 6.54 33.44 -2.61
C GLN A 175 5.10 33.26 -2.04
N GLY A 176 4.93 33.34 -0.72
CA GLY A 176 3.64 33.14 -0.05
C GLY A 176 3.20 31.68 0.13
N ALA A 177 3.95 30.70 -0.40
CA ALA A 177 3.68 29.28 -0.21
C ALA A 177 4.38 28.73 1.05
N GLU A 178 3.63 27.99 1.88
CA GLU A 178 4.18 27.33 3.08
C GLU A 178 5.05 26.13 2.70
N ILE A 179 4.80 25.49 1.55
CA ILE A 179 5.53 24.33 1.03
C ILE A 179 5.56 24.42 -0.50
N ILE A 180 6.71 24.14 -1.11
CA ILE A 180 6.92 24.15 -2.56
C ILE A 180 7.25 22.73 -3.03
N PHE A 181 6.64 22.30 -4.13
CA PHE A 181 6.96 21.06 -4.80
C PHE A 181 7.85 21.32 -6.01
N LEU A 182 9.00 20.65 -6.07
CA LEU A 182 10.00 20.85 -7.11
C LEU A 182 10.13 19.58 -7.96
N GLU A 183 10.30 19.76 -9.27
CA GLU A 183 10.54 18.65 -10.20
C GLU A 183 11.82 17.89 -9.84
N ARG A 184 11.86 16.57 -10.08
CA ARG A 184 13.10 15.79 -10.02
C ARG A 184 13.81 15.84 -11.37
N ILE A 185 14.94 16.54 -11.43
CA ILE A 185 15.85 16.48 -12.59
C ILE A 185 16.83 15.33 -12.35
N PRO A 186 16.81 14.24 -13.16
CA PRO A 186 17.70 13.11 -12.96
C PRO A 186 19.16 13.50 -13.17
N ILE A 187 20.03 13.01 -12.28
CA ILE A 187 21.49 13.16 -12.44
C ILE A 187 21.98 12.16 -13.47
N ARG A 188 22.88 12.60 -14.34
CA ARG A 188 23.62 11.75 -15.27
C ARG A 188 24.92 11.28 -14.60
N TYR A 189 25.07 9.99 -14.41
CA TYR A 189 26.32 9.39 -13.96
C TYR A 189 27.11 8.87 -15.15
N GLU A 190 28.40 9.24 -15.22
CA GLU A 190 29.30 8.75 -16.27
C GLU A 190 29.81 7.35 -15.93
N LYS A 191 30.08 6.55 -16.96
CA LYS A 191 30.68 5.22 -16.82
C LYS A 191 31.93 5.27 -15.93
N GLY A 192 31.95 4.41 -14.92
CA GLY A 192 33.05 4.29 -13.97
C GLY A 192 32.95 5.18 -12.74
N THR A 193 31.95 6.06 -12.65
CA THR A 193 31.66 6.82 -11.43
C THR A 193 31.41 5.87 -10.26
N ILE A 194 31.97 6.19 -9.09
CA ILE A 194 31.77 5.41 -7.88
C ILE A 194 30.82 6.17 -6.97
N VAL A 195 29.79 5.49 -6.49
CA VAL A 195 28.83 6.03 -5.55
C VAL A 195 28.73 5.21 -4.26
N THR A 196 28.35 5.87 -3.18
CA THR A 196 27.95 5.23 -1.91
C THR A 196 26.45 5.30 -1.73
N PHE A 197 25.84 4.16 -1.42
CA PHE A 197 24.43 4.03 -1.04
C PHE A 197 24.32 3.00 0.07
N ASP A 198 23.68 3.36 1.19
CA ASP A 198 23.50 2.49 2.37
C ASP A 198 24.81 1.85 2.84
N GLU A 199 25.85 2.70 3.02
CA GLU A 199 27.23 2.31 3.40
C GLU A 199 27.94 1.34 2.45
N MET A 200 27.32 1.00 1.32
CA MET A 200 27.88 0.14 0.27
C MET A 200 28.36 0.96 -0.92
N PHE A 201 29.36 0.44 -1.63
CA PHE A 201 29.99 1.10 -2.77
C PHE A 201 29.56 0.44 -4.08
N PHE A 202 29.25 1.26 -5.08
CA PHE A 202 28.81 0.84 -6.40
C PHE A 202 29.54 1.63 -7.48
N LYS A 203 29.79 0.99 -8.63
CA LYS A 203 30.43 1.60 -9.80
C LYS A 203 29.46 1.57 -10.98
N ALA A 204 29.27 2.71 -11.62
CA ALA A 204 28.47 2.80 -12.85
C ALA A 204 29.12 1.97 -13.96
N GLU A 205 28.40 1.00 -14.52
CA GLU A 205 28.88 0.16 -15.63
C GLU A 205 28.79 0.89 -16.98
N GLU A 206 27.83 1.78 -17.11
CA GLU A 206 27.55 2.59 -18.29
C GLU A 206 27.13 4.02 -17.90
N THR A 207 27.21 4.93 -18.87
CA THR A 207 26.71 6.29 -18.68
C THR A 207 25.19 6.26 -18.76
N HIS A 208 24.52 6.65 -17.68
CA HIS A 208 23.06 6.56 -17.55
C HIS A 208 22.49 7.73 -16.74
N TYR A 209 21.18 7.93 -16.87
CA TYR A 209 20.42 8.81 -15.98
C TYR A 209 19.85 8.02 -14.82
N THR A 210 19.84 8.63 -13.65
CA THR A 210 19.36 8.03 -12.41
C THR A 210 17.85 7.77 -12.41
N SER A 211 17.47 6.60 -11.92
CA SER A 211 16.08 6.26 -11.62
C SER A 211 15.61 6.95 -10.34
N GLU A 212 14.30 6.88 -10.07
CA GLU A 212 13.68 7.43 -8.84
C GLU A 212 14.25 6.78 -7.57
N ALA A 213 14.42 5.46 -7.61
CA ALA A 213 15.01 4.65 -6.56
C ALA A 213 16.28 3.94 -7.06
N PHE A 214 17.27 3.82 -6.17
CA PHE A 214 18.54 3.17 -6.45
C PHE A 214 18.38 1.70 -6.87
N PHE A 215 17.46 0.98 -6.22
CA PHE A 215 17.21 -0.42 -6.55
C PHE A 215 16.58 -0.63 -7.93
N SER A 216 15.97 0.41 -8.51
CA SER A 216 15.39 0.32 -9.85
C SER A 216 16.45 0.22 -10.93
N ASP A 217 17.62 0.85 -10.74
CA ASP A 217 18.73 0.81 -11.70
C ASP A 217 19.91 -0.06 -11.26
N VAL A 218 19.88 -0.62 -10.04
CA VAL A 218 20.98 -1.42 -9.50
C VAL A 218 21.35 -2.63 -10.36
N GLU A 219 20.36 -3.28 -10.98
CA GLU A 219 20.59 -4.53 -11.72
C GLU A 219 21.27 -4.31 -13.08
N TYR A 220 21.03 -3.16 -13.72
CA TYR A 220 21.53 -2.90 -15.08
C TYR A 220 22.60 -1.81 -15.15
N ALA A 221 22.63 -0.88 -14.19
CA ALA A 221 23.52 0.28 -14.24
C ALA A 221 24.68 0.23 -13.23
N TRP A 222 24.56 -0.55 -12.15
CA TRP A 222 25.48 -0.51 -11.02
C TRP A 222 26.16 -1.84 -10.70
N ARG A 223 27.49 -1.83 -10.65
CA ARG A 223 28.28 -2.96 -10.14
C ARG A 223 28.69 -2.71 -8.69
N ARG A 224 28.30 -3.61 -7.79
CA ARG A 224 28.74 -3.57 -6.38
C ARG A 224 30.26 -3.75 -6.28
N ILE A 225 30.90 -2.93 -5.44
CA ILE A 225 32.32 -3.05 -5.06
C ILE A 225 32.37 -3.55 -3.60
N PRO A 226 32.57 -4.86 -3.36
CA PRO A 226 32.54 -5.42 -2.00
C PRO A 226 33.72 -4.95 -1.14
N PHE A 227 34.89 -4.70 -1.73
CA PHE A 227 36.11 -4.30 -1.01
C PHE A 227 36.78 -3.11 -1.71
N PRO A 228 36.28 -1.87 -1.52
CA PRO A 228 36.84 -0.69 -2.16
C PRO A 228 38.21 -0.34 -1.57
N ASN A 229 39.16 -0.02 -2.44
CA ASN A 229 40.48 0.47 -2.03
C ASN A 229 40.41 1.94 -1.54
N LYS A 230 41.48 2.48 -0.95
CA LYS A 230 41.49 3.85 -0.39
C LYS A 230 41.12 4.92 -1.43
N SER A 231 41.70 4.83 -2.63
CA SER A 231 41.41 5.77 -3.71
C SER A 231 39.94 5.73 -4.13
N GLN A 232 39.33 4.54 -4.19
CA GLN A 232 37.91 4.38 -4.52
C GLN A 232 36.98 4.95 -3.44
N LYS A 233 37.36 4.86 -2.17
CA LYS A 233 36.61 5.47 -1.07
C LYS A 233 36.68 7.00 -1.12
N GLU A 234 37.84 7.55 -1.46
CA GLU A 234 38.07 8.99 -1.54
C GLU A 234 37.33 9.66 -2.71
N ILE A 235 37.17 8.96 -3.84
CA ILE A 235 36.45 9.48 -5.02
C ILE A 235 34.95 9.15 -5.02
N ALA A 236 34.46 8.39 -4.04
CA ALA A 236 33.07 7.96 -4.03
C ALA A 236 32.15 9.14 -3.67
N LEU A 237 31.10 9.30 -4.47
CA LEU A 237 30.06 10.32 -4.25
C LEU A 237 28.84 9.68 -3.58
N GLU A 238 28.11 10.40 -2.75
CA GLU A 238 26.81 9.90 -2.29
C GLU A 238 25.86 9.76 -3.49
N TRP A 239 25.19 8.61 -3.61
CA TRP A 239 24.20 8.42 -4.66
C TRP A 239 23.02 9.36 -4.47
N LYS A 240 22.65 10.07 -5.53
CA LYS A 240 21.50 10.97 -5.58
C LYS A 240 20.64 10.60 -6.78
N SER A 241 19.33 10.47 -6.59
CA SER A 241 18.40 10.21 -7.71
C SER A 241 18.16 11.42 -8.60
N GLY A 242 18.63 12.61 -8.23
CA GLY A 242 18.31 13.83 -8.93
C GLY A 242 18.62 15.07 -8.12
N VAL A 243 18.38 16.22 -8.76
CA VAL A 243 18.40 17.54 -8.15
C VAL A 243 17.02 18.18 -8.28
N ALA A 244 16.69 19.06 -7.35
CA ALA A 244 15.44 19.80 -7.39
C ALA A 244 15.46 20.79 -8.58
N GLY A 245 14.40 20.74 -9.39
CA GLY A 245 14.20 21.55 -10.58
C GLY A 245 13.21 22.69 -10.36
N GLU A 246 12.35 22.92 -11.35
CA GLU A 246 11.37 24.00 -11.33
C GLU A 246 10.22 23.74 -10.34
N ASP A 247 9.58 24.83 -9.92
CA ASP A 247 8.37 24.78 -9.09
C ASP A 247 7.20 24.23 -9.89
N ILE A 248 6.78 23.02 -9.53
CA ILE A 248 5.65 22.31 -10.13
C ILE A 248 4.42 22.36 -9.23
N THR A 249 4.39 23.20 -8.19
CA THR A 249 3.27 23.30 -7.23
C THR A 249 1.95 23.58 -7.94
N ALA A 250 1.93 24.49 -8.92
CA ALA A 250 0.71 24.82 -9.66
C ALA A 250 0.23 23.68 -10.58
N SER A 251 1.15 22.99 -11.25
CA SER A 251 0.84 21.87 -12.16
C SER A 251 0.44 20.61 -11.37
N LEU A 252 1.13 20.35 -10.27
CA LEU A 252 0.77 19.33 -9.30
C LEU A 252 -0.59 19.65 -8.70
N GLN A 253 -0.86 20.86 -8.21
CA GLN A 253 -2.19 21.20 -7.70
C GLN A 253 -3.27 20.89 -8.75
N HIS A 254 -3.13 21.35 -9.99
CA HIS A 254 -4.10 21.10 -11.05
C HIS A 254 -4.31 19.60 -11.35
N ASN A 255 -3.26 18.77 -11.32
CA ASN A 255 -3.34 17.31 -11.51
C ASN A 255 -3.73 16.53 -10.23
N LEU A 256 -3.45 17.08 -9.04
CA LEU A 256 -3.85 16.54 -7.73
C LEU A 256 -5.34 16.79 -7.48
N TRP A 257 -5.91 17.90 -7.96
CA TRP A 257 -7.35 18.17 -7.86
C TRP A 257 -8.21 17.09 -8.56
N SER A 258 -7.67 16.41 -9.59
CA SER A 258 -8.36 15.27 -10.22
C SER A 258 -8.07 13.92 -9.55
N THR A 259 -6.95 13.77 -8.83
CA THR A 259 -6.48 12.44 -8.38
C THR A 259 -6.40 12.28 -6.87
N ILE A 260 -5.87 13.21 -6.08
CA ILE A 260 -5.69 13.05 -4.64
C ILE A 260 -5.85 14.38 -3.90
N LYS A 261 -6.89 14.49 -3.07
CA LYS A 261 -6.94 15.54 -2.04
C LYS A 261 -5.99 15.14 -0.91
N THR A 262 -4.71 15.50 -1.03
CA THR A 262 -3.74 15.41 0.07
C THR A 262 -4.05 16.57 1.01
N GLU A 263 -4.71 16.29 2.13
CA GLU A 263 -4.68 17.24 3.24
C GLU A 263 -3.28 17.18 3.84
N ILE A 264 -2.45 18.16 3.46
CA ILE A 264 -1.22 18.45 4.17
C ILE A 264 -1.65 19.20 5.42
N THR A 265 -1.86 18.48 6.52
CA THR A 265 -2.14 19.13 7.79
C THR A 265 -0.81 19.51 8.42
N ALA A 266 -0.41 20.77 8.28
CA ALA A 266 0.68 21.34 9.06
C ALA A 266 0.20 21.50 10.51
N GLU A 267 0.43 20.50 11.36
CA GLU A 267 0.30 20.69 12.80
C GLU A 267 1.57 21.37 13.31
N SER A 268 1.52 22.71 13.42
CA SER A 268 2.51 23.44 14.20
C SER A 268 2.33 23.08 15.68
N LYS A 269 3.07 22.06 16.13
CA LYS A 269 3.16 21.72 17.56
C LYS A 269 4.06 22.73 18.29
N ALA A 270 3.69 24.01 18.30
CA ALA A 270 4.01 24.95 19.38
C ALA A 270 3.51 26.35 19.06
N LYS A 271 2.74 26.89 20.02
CA LYS A 271 2.68 28.33 20.26
C LYS A 271 4.14 28.83 20.42
N ASN A 272 4.61 29.66 19.49
CA ASN A 272 5.94 30.28 19.38
C ASN A 272 7.10 29.47 18.78
N ARG A 273 7.56 29.92 17.60
CA ARG A 273 8.95 29.83 17.08
C ARG A 273 9.60 28.44 16.98
N THR A 274 8.97 27.50 16.29
CA THR A 274 9.71 26.33 15.78
C THR A 274 9.77 26.38 14.26
N ASN A 275 10.98 26.35 13.70
CA ASN A 275 11.25 26.26 12.27
C ASN A 275 10.86 24.89 11.68
N ILE A 276 9.95 24.13 12.31
CA ILE A 276 9.68 22.72 11.99
C ILE A 276 8.21 22.56 11.64
N ILE A 277 7.93 21.93 10.49
CA ILE A 277 6.59 21.54 10.06
C ILE A 277 6.51 20.02 10.01
N ALA A 278 5.45 19.46 10.59
CA ALA A 278 5.10 18.06 10.41
C ALA A 278 4.16 17.92 9.20
N LEU A 279 4.65 17.35 8.10
CA LEU A 279 3.84 16.96 6.95
C LEU A 279 3.32 15.56 7.16
N ARG A 280 2.02 15.45 7.44
CA ARG A 280 1.30 14.19 7.34
C ARG A 280 0.54 14.19 6.02
N VAL A 281 0.93 13.32 5.09
CA VAL A 281 0.16 13.13 3.86
C VAL A 281 -0.88 12.05 4.14
N THR A 282 -2.13 12.49 4.33
CA THR A 282 -3.26 11.57 4.32
C THR A 282 -4.01 11.70 2.99
N ARG A 283 -4.14 10.61 2.23
CA ARG A 283 -5.00 10.59 1.05
C ARG A 283 -6.46 10.48 1.49
N TYR A 284 -7.24 11.55 1.31
CA TYR A 284 -8.68 11.58 1.59
C TYR A 284 -9.45 10.75 0.57
N LYS A 285 -9.72 9.48 0.93
CA LYS A 285 -10.78 8.60 0.39
C LYS A 285 -10.92 7.30 1.21
N LEU A 286 -9.95 6.97 2.06
CA LEU A 286 -10.00 5.80 2.96
C LEU A 286 -11.22 5.85 3.90
N LYS A 287 -11.48 7.01 4.53
CA LYS A 287 -12.61 7.15 5.46
C LYS A 287 -13.91 6.77 4.77
N LEU A 288 -14.20 7.29 3.58
CA LEU A 288 -15.46 7.03 2.89
C LEU A 288 -15.65 5.53 2.56
N MET A 289 -14.62 4.87 2.05
CA MET A 289 -14.69 3.46 1.65
C MET A 289 -14.73 2.51 2.86
N ILE A 290 -13.95 2.81 3.92
CA ILE A 290 -14.08 2.09 5.21
C ILE A 290 -15.48 2.31 5.79
N TRP A 291 -15.97 3.55 5.86
CA TRP A 291 -17.30 3.86 6.38
C TRP A 291 -18.40 3.19 5.57
N PHE A 292 -18.27 3.12 4.25
CA PHE A 292 -19.18 2.39 3.38
C PHE A 292 -19.16 0.89 3.67
N GLY A 293 -17.97 0.29 3.81
CA GLY A 293 -17.82 -1.11 4.20
C GLY A 293 -18.41 -1.41 5.59
N VAL A 294 -18.14 -0.55 6.58
CA VAL A 294 -18.70 -0.63 7.94
C VAL A 294 -20.22 -0.50 7.90
N PHE A 295 -20.74 0.43 7.09
CA PHE A 295 -22.17 0.60 6.87
C PHE A 295 -22.81 -0.67 6.30
N LEU A 296 -22.21 -1.29 5.28
CA LEU A 296 -22.71 -2.55 4.70
C LEU A 296 -22.72 -3.69 5.73
N VAL A 297 -21.69 -3.78 6.58
CA VAL A 297 -21.65 -4.75 7.67
C VAL A 297 -22.74 -4.50 8.69
N ALA A 298 -22.87 -3.27 9.19
CA ALA A 298 -23.86 -2.88 10.18
C ALA A 298 -25.29 -3.11 9.67
N PHE A 299 -25.57 -2.68 8.44
CA PHE A 299 -26.86 -2.89 7.79
C PHE A 299 -27.16 -4.38 7.57
N GLY A 300 -26.16 -5.17 7.17
CA GLY A 300 -26.29 -6.62 7.06
C GLY A 300 -26.60 -7.32 8.40
N ILE A 301 -26.01 -6.85 9.50
CA ILE A 301 -26.32 -7.34 10.86
C ILE A 301 -27.75 -6.98 11.24
N ILE A 302 -28.17 -5.72 11.04
CA ILE A 302 -29.52 -5.24 11.33
C ILE A 302 -30.55 -6.07 10.57
N GLN A 303 -30.40 -6.23 9.24
CA GLN A 303 -31.31 -7.06 8.45
C GLN A 303 -31.43 -8.49 8.98
N ARG A 304 -30.32 -9.07 9.45
CA ARG A 304 -30.30 -10.43 9.99
C ARG A 304 -31.03 -10.53 11.33
N ILE A 305 -30.89 -9.52 12.19
CA ILE A 305 -31.61 -9.42 13.47
C ILE A 305 -33.10 -9.19 13.24
N THR A 306 -33.48 -8.23 12.40
CA THR A 306 -34.89 -7.92 12.07
C THR A 306 -35.58 -9.13 11.46
N LYS A 307 -34.91 -9.85 10.55
CA LYS A 307 -35.48 -11.08 9.98
C LYS A 307 -35.67 -12.16 11.05
N ARG A 308 -34.75 -12.32 11.99
CA ARG A 308 -34.86 -13.31 13.08
C ARG A 308 -36.06 -13.01 14.01
N ASN A 309 -36.34 -11.74 14.27
CA ASN A 309 -37.46 -11.34 15.13
C ASN A 309 -38.84 -11.47 14.47
N ASN A 310 -38.93 -11.46 13.14
CA ASN A 310 -40.19 -11.65 12.40
C ASN A 310 -40.59 -13.13 12.22
N TYR A 311 -39.79 -14.08 12.71
CA TYR A 311 -40.09 -15.52 12.71
C TYR A 311 -40.34 -16.09 14.12
N VAL A 312 -40.52 -15.22 15.12
CA VAL A 312 -41.00 -15.55 16.48
C VAL A 312 -42.42 -15.05 16.60
#